data_AF-A0A3C0AH28-F1
#
_entry.id   AF-A0A3C0AH28-F1
#
_cell.length_a   1.000
_cell.length_b   1.000
_cell.length_c   1.000
_cell.angle_alpha   90.00
_cell.angle_beta   90.00
_cell.angle_gamma   90.00
#
_symmetry.space_group_name_H-M   'P 1'
#
loop_
_entity.id
_entity.type
_entity.pdbx_description
1 polymer ?
#
loop_
_entity_poly.entity_id
_entity_poly.type
_entity_poly.pdbx_seq_one_letter_code
_entity_poly.pdbx_strand_id
1 'polypeptide(L)'
;ATRKLYGMDQEETSSFGRLCLMSRRLVERGVRFVQLYHGAGSKWDAHSGIEANHTKLCKTMDLPVAGLIKDLKQRGLLDETLVVWGGEF
;
A
#
# COMPACT_ATOMS: atom_id res chain seq x y z
N ALA A 1 -1.80 4.04 17.58
CA ALA A 1 -2.92 4.20 16.64
C ALA A 1 -2.46 4.12 15.18
N THR A 2 -1.72 5.10 14.65
CA THR A 2 -1.35 5.14 13.23
C THR A 2 -0.56 3.93 12.74
N ARG A 3 0.41 3.41 13.52
CA ARG A 3 1.19 2.24 13.07
C ARG A 3 0.32 1.00 12.80
N LYS A 4 -0.65 0.75 13.68
CA LYS A 4 -1.61 -0.35 13.56
C LYS A 4 -2.55 -0.18 12.36
N LEU A 5 -2.91 1.05 12.01
CA LEU A 5 -3.75 1.35 10.84
C LEU A 5 -3.14 0.81 9.53
N TYR A 6 -1.81 0.82 9.43
CA TYR A 6 -1.06 0.32 8.27
C TYR A 6 -0.58 -1.13 8.45
N GLY A 7 -1.06 -1.85 9.47
CA GLY A 7 -0.63 -3.22 9.75
C GLY A 7 0.84 -3.37 10.14
N MET A 8 1.48 -2.35 10.73
CA MET A 8 2.90 -2.47 11.12
C MET A 8 3.13 -3.37 12.34
N ASP A 9 2.06 -3.82 12.99
CA ASP A 9 2.03 -4.81 14.06
C ASP A 9 1.96 -6.26 13.56
N GLN A 10 1.84 -6.49 12.25
CA GLN A 10 1.91 -7.81 11.62
C GLN A 10 3.17 -7.91 10.76
N GLU A 11 3.84 -9.06 10.80
CA GLU A 11 5.12 -9.26 10.10
C GLU A 11 4.94 -9.10 8.58
N GLU A 12 3.88 -9.68 8.03
CA GLU A 12 3.61 -9.73 6.59
C GLU A 12 3.38 -8.35 5.97
N THR A 13 2.75 -7.44 6.72
CA THR A 13 2.39 -6.10 6.25
C THR A 13 3.36 -5.02 6.71
N SER A 14 4.26 -5.30 7.66
CA SER A 14 5.11 -4.28 8.30
C SER A 14 5.95 -3.49 7.30
N SER A 15 6.53 -4.17 6.29
CA SER A 15 7.37 -3.52 5.29
C SER A 15 6.57 -2.56 4.40
N PHE A 16 5.49 -3.05 3.80
CA PHE A 16 4.67 -2.23 2.88
C PHE A 16 3.85 -1.17 3.63
N GLY A 17 3.46 -1.44 4.87
CA GLY A 17 2.85 -0.48 5.79
C GLY A 17 3.75 0.73 6.09
N ARG A 18 5.07 0.52 6.24
CA ARG A 18 6.03 1.62 6.37
C ARG A 18 6.08 2.48 5.11
N LEU A 19 6.11 1.86 3.93
CA LEU A 19 6.11 2.58 2.65
C LEU A 19 4.84 3.42 2.49
N CYS A 20 3.66 2.83 2.76
CA CYS A 20 2.37 3.53 2.71
C CYS A 20 2.31 4.73 3.66
N LEU A 21 2.77 4.59 4.91
CA LEU A 21 2.81 5.72 5.85
C LEU A 21 3.79 6.81 5.37
N MET A 22 4.93 6.44 4.81
CA MET A 22 5.86 7.40 4.23
C MET A 22 5.22 8.14 3.05
N SER A 23 4.50 7.45 2.16
CA SER A 23 3.75 8.06 1.06
C SER A 23 2.77 9.12 1.55
N ARG A 24 1.96 8.80 2.57
CA ARG A 24 1.05 9.77 3.15
C ARG A 24 1.78 11.01 3.68
N ARG A 25 2.92 10.82 4.35
CA ARG A 25 3.74 11.93 4.89
C ARG A 25 4.41 12.79 3.82
N LEU A 26 4.67 12.21 2.64
CA LEU A 26 5.15 12.94 1.46
C LEU A 26 4.03 13.78 0.86
N VAL A 27 2.83 13.20 0.71
CA VAL A 27 1.62 13.94 0.25
C VAL A 27 1.34 15.12 1.19
N GLU A 28 1.34 14.89 2.50
CA GLU A 28 1.14 15.93 3.52
C GLU A 28 2.22 17.04 3.50
N ARG A 29 3.38 16.79 2.87
CA ARG A 29 4.46 17.78 2.67
C ARG A 29 4.43 18.44 1.28
N GLY A 30 3.37 18.23 0.50
CA GLY A 30 3.19 18.83 -0.82
C GLY A 30 3.95 18.13 -1.95
N VAL A 31 4.41 16.89 -1.75
CA VAL A 31 4.99 16.10 -2.85
C VAL A 31 3.89 15.77 -3.86
N ARG A 32 4.08 16.22 -5.10
CA ARG A 32 3.05 16.18 -6.16
C ARG A 32 2.81 14.81 -6.78
N PHE A 33 3.78 13.90 -6.66
CA PHE A 33 3.69 12.56 -7.24
C PHE A 33 4.42 11.56 -6.35
N VAL A 34 3.73 10.50 -5.97
CA VAL A 34 4.26 9.40 -5.17
C VAL A 34 3.83 8.09 -5.80
N GLN A 35 4.79 7.22 -6.12
CA GLN A 35 4.51 5.88 -6.61
C GLN A 35 4.82 4.85 -5.53
N LEU A 36 3.87 3.95 -5.29
CA LEU A 36 4.06 2.75 -4.50
C LEU A 36 4.10 1.55 -5.44
N TYR A 37 5.10 0.69 -5.26
CA TYR A 37 5.26 -0.53 -6.04
C TYR A 37 5.32 -1.73 -5.11
N HIS A 38 4.51 -2.74 -5.42
CA HIS A 38 4.44 -3.99 -4.66
C HIS A 38 4.63 -5.17 -5.61
N GLY A 39 5.40 -6.17 -5.19
CA GLY A 39 5.66 -7.35 -6.00
C GLY A 39 6.92 -7.27 -6.89
N ALA A 40 7.97 -6.61 -6.40
CA ALA A 40 9.24 -6.49 -7.12
C ALA A 40 9.81 -7.82 -7.61
N GLY A 41 10.33 -7.81 -8.84
CA GLY A 41 10.81 -9.00 -9.55
C GLY A 41 9.66 -9.85 -10.10
N SER A 42 8.63 -9.21 -10.68
CA SER A 42 7.48 -9.86 -11.32
C SER A 42 6.77 -10.88 -10.41
N LYS A 43 6.68 -10.60 -9.10
CA LYS A 43 6.10 -11.55 -8.14
C LYS A 43 4.62 -11.87 -8.40
N TRP A 44 3.91 -10.93 -9.01
CA TRP A 44 2.53 -11.07 -9.43
C TRP A 44 2.37 -11.86 -10.74
N ASP A 45 3.43 -12.03 -11.52
CA ASP A 45 3.44 -12.77 -12.80
C ASP A 45 3.62 -14.28 -12.58
N ALA A 46 2.74 -14.86 -11.76
CA ALA A 46 2.81 -16.26 -11.36
C ALA A 46 2.16 -17.18 -12.42
N HIS A 47 2.97 -18.07 -13.00
CA HIS A 47 2.51 -19.05 -13.99
C HIS A 47 2.14 -20.42 -13.38
N SER A 48 2.30 -20.58 -12.07
CA SER A 48 1.93 -21.77 -11.31
C SER A 48 1.74 -21.40 -9.83
N GLY A 49 1.03 -22.25 -9.07
CA GLY A 49 0.79 -21.99 -7.64
C GLY A 49 0.07 -20.68 -7.35
N ILE A 50 -0.80 -20.24 -8.28
CA ILE A 50 -1.42 -18.90 -8.31
C ILE A 50 -2.12 -18.58 -6.99
N GLU A 51 -2.94 -19.51 -6.49
CA GLU A 51 -3.69 -19.30 -5.25
C GLU A 51 -2.75 -19.03 -4.07
N ALA A 52 -1.71 -19.84 -3.88
CA ALA A 52 -0.76 -19.66 -2.79
C ALA A 52 0.05 -18.37 -2.93
N ASN A 53 0.51 -18.05 -4.15
CA ASN A 53 1.27 -16.84 -4.45
C ASN A 53 0.42 -15.58 -4.21
N HIS A 54 -0.75 -15.49 -4.85
CA HIS A 54 -1.62 -14.31 -4.78
C HIS A 54 -2.22 -14.15 -3.39
N THR A 55 -2.59 -15.24 -2.69
CA THR A 55 -3.04 -15.16 -1.29
C THR A 55 -1.96 -14.51 -0.42
N LYS A 56 -0.70 -14.92 -0.59
CA LYS A 56 0.42 -14.35 0.15
C LYS A 56 0.65 -12.87 -0.20
N LEU A 57 0.64 -12.51 -1.48
CA LEU A 57 0.90 -11.13 -1.92
C LEU A 57 -0.24 -10.18 -1.57
N CYS A 58 -1.50 -10.62 -1.69
CA CYS A 58 -2.66 -9.84 -1.25
C CYS A 58 -2.57 -9.58 0.26
N LYS A 59 -2.25 -10.61 1.07
CA LYS A 59 -2.11 -10.47 2.52
C LYS A 59 -1.05 -9.43 2.92
N THR A 60 0.01 -9.26 2.15
CA THR A 60 1.10 -8.33 2.48
C THR A 60 0.79 -6.87 2.11
N MET A 61 -0.16 -6.61 1.19
CA MET A 61 -0.44 -5.26 0.71
C MET A 61 -1.82 -4.70 1.05
N ASP A 62 -2.84 -5.54 1.20
CA ASP A 62 -4.25 -5.11 1.31
C ASP A 62 -4.47 -4.13 2.48
N LEU A 63 -4.09 -4.56 3.68
CA LEU A 63 -4.23 -3.75 4.89
C LEU A 63 -3.41 -2.43 4.85
N PRO A 64 -2.11 -2.43 4.46
CA PRO A 64 -1.36 -1.20 4.25
C PRO A 64 -2.03 -0.19 3.30
N VAL A 65 -2.54 -0.63 2.15
CA VAL A 65 -3.20 0.25 1.16
C VAL A 65 -4.52 0.79 1.70
N ALA A 66 -5.33 -0.07 2.31
CA ALA A 66 -6.55 0.35 2.99
C ALA A 66 -6.26 1.41 4.08
N GLY A 67 -5.18 1.21 4.84
CA GLY A 67 -4.67 2.16 5.82
C GLY A 67 -4.28 3.51 5.22
N LEU A 68 -3.60 3.51 4.07
CA LEU A 68 -3.23 4.73 3.34
C LEU A 68 -4.47 5.51 2.91
N ILE A 69 -5.40 4.88 2.20
CA ILE A 69 -6.61 5.54 1.70
C ILE A 69 -7.43 6.11 2.87
N LYS A 70 -7.55 5.34 3.96
CA LYS A 70 -8.26 5.78 5.16
C LYS A 70 -7.58 6.97 5.85
N ASP A 71 -6.26 6.97 6.01
CA ASP A 71 -5.52 8.07 6.64
C ASP A 71 -5.53 9.33 5.76
N LEU A 72 -5.45 9.20 4.44
CA LEU A 72 -5.63 10.32 3.51
C LEU A 72 -7.03 10.94 3.67
N LYS A 73 -8.08 10.11 3.73
CA LYS A 73 -9.46 10.58 3.94
C LYS A 73 -9.64 11.29 5.28
N GLN A 74 -9.11 10.72 6.36
CA GLN A 74 -9.22 11.29 7.72
C GLN A 74 -8.54 12.66 7.85
N ARG A 75 -7.62 12.99 6.94
CA ARG A 75 -6.88 14.26 6.92
C ARG A 75 -7.39 15.27 5.90
N GLY A 76 -8.44 14.93 5.13
CA GLY A 76 -8.90 15.76 4.01
C GLY A 76 -7.97 15.76 2.80
N LEU A 77 -6.91 14.93 2.79
CA LEU A 77 -5.93 14.90 1.70
C LEU A 77 -6.49 14.23 0.43
N LEU A 78 -7.52 13.38 0.55
CA LEU A 78 -8.18 12.80 -0.62
C LEU A 78 -8.95 13.82 -1.47
N ASP A 79 -9.29 14.98 -0.90
CA ASP A 79 -10.02 16.02 -1.65
C ASP A 79 -9.14 16.69 -2.71
N GLU A 80 -7.81 16.61 -2.54
CA GLU A 80 -6.79 17.19 -3.43
C GLU A 80 -5.83 16.16 -4.04
N THR A 81 -5.96 14.87 -3.68
CA THR A 81 -5.07 13.79 -4.14
C THR A 81 -5.84 12.74 -4.93
N LEU A 82 -5.48 12.57 -6.21
CA LEU A 82 -5.94 11.43 -7.02
C LEU A 82 -5.14 10.17 -6.63
N VAL A 83 -5.86 9.10 -6.28
CA VAL A 83 -5.27 7.77 -6.06
C VAL A 83 -5.58 6.89 -7.27
N VAL A 84 -4.54 6.39 -7.93
CA VAL A 84 -4.65 5.40 -9.01
C VAL A 84 -4.12 4.07 -8.49
N TRP A 85 -4.95 3.02 -8.57
CA TRP A 85 -4.57 1.66 -8.20
C TRP A 85 -4.77 0.74 -9.40
N GLY A 86 -3.67 0.14 -9.85
CA GLY A 86 -3.68 -0.90 -10.88
C GLY A 86 -2.53 -1.87 -10.65
N GLY A 87 -2.58 -2.99 -11.39
CA GLY A 87 -1.51 -3.97 -11.48
C GLY A 87 -0.86 -3.95 -12.86
N GLU A 88 -0.03 -4.95 -13.10
CA GLU A 88 0.53 -5.25 -14.43
C GLU A 88 -0.44 -6.18 -15.16
N PHE A 89 -0.69 -5.87 -16.44
CA PHE A 89 -1.56 -6.54 -17.43
C PHE A 89 -3.06 -6.71 -17.11
#